data_AF-A0A1V8Y8V1-F1
#
_entry.id   AF-A0A1V8Y8V1-F1
#
_cell.length_a   1.000
_cell.length_b   1.000
_cell.length_c   1.000
_cell.angle_alpha   90.00
_cell.angle_beta   90.00
_cell.angle_gamma   90.00
#
_symmetry.space_group_name_H-M   'P 1'
#
loop_
_entity.id
_entity.type
_entity.pdbx_description
1 polymer ?
#
loop_
_entity_poly.entity_id
_entity_poly.type
_entity_poly.pdbx_seq_one_letter_code
_entity_poly.pdbx_strand_id
1 'polypeptide(L)'
;MEQSFQQKATYYDQLLCFTNKQLETLEEKITLNQATLQVKDFKEQTKIRATIIQDQEKKQKLVTEKTLILLILDTLSTVSTLMNNESKKWSYFFKSSSKELTKQQKLLQTYEDSYTKLSQKLHITKSNHTQNQNSLQTRLKQTKPAEGSLSTALNLHKSKISQQR
;
A
#
# COMPACT_ATOMS: atom_id res chain seq x y z
N MET A 1 -15.56 3.49 -4.16
CA MET A 1 -15.72 4.96 -4.05
C MET A 1 -15.63 5.62 -5.43
N GLU A 2 -14.61 5.32 -6.25
CA GLU A 2 -14.49 5.82 -7.62
C GLU A 2 -15.70 5.44 -8.52
N GLN A 3 -16.09 4.16 -8.50
CA GLN A 3 -17.27 3.67 -9.23
C GLN A 3 -18.56 4.41 -8.88
N SER A 4 -18.75 4.81 -7.62
CA SER A 4 -19.95 5.57 -7.21
C SER A 4 -19.92 7.04 -7.66
N PHE A 5 -18.75 7.64 -7.84
CA PHE A 5 -18.63 9.00 -8.39
C PHE A 5 -18.93 9.01 -9.88
N GLN A 6 -18.39 8.05 -10.61
CA GLN A 6 -18.61 7.94 -12.05
C GLN A 6 -20.08 7.65 -12.37
N GLN A 7 -20.74 6.79 -11.60
CA GLN A 7 -22.19 6.57 -11.69
C GLN A 7 -23.01 7.84 -11.45
N LYS A 8 -22.64 8.65 -10.43
CA LYS A 8 -23.30 9.93 -10.16
C LYS A 8 -23.10 10.93 -11.30
N ALA A 9 -21.88 11.04 -11.85
CA ALA A 9 -21.61 11.91 -12.99
C ALA A 9 -22.47 11.51 -14.19
N THR A 10 -22.49 10.22 -14.54
CA THR A 10 -23.33 9.70 -15.63
C THR A 10 -24.82 10.00 -15.42
N TYR A 11 -25.32 9.86 -14.19
CA TYR A 11 -26.71 10.21 -13.87
C TYR A 11 -27.01 11.70 -14.13
N TYR A 12 -26.14 12.60 -13.67
CA TYR A 12 -26.35 14.04 -13.87
C TYR A 12 -26.17 14.47 -15.33
N ASP A 13 -25.29 13.81 -16.10
CA ASP A 13 -25.17 14.02 -17.54
C ASP A 13 -26.45 13.61 -18.29
N GLN A 14 -27.04 12.47 -17.91
CA GLN A 14 -28.32 12.02 -18.46
C GLN A 14 -29.45 12.98 -18.12
N LEU A 15 -29.49 13.45 -16.87
CA LEU A 15 -30.47 14.44 -16.41
C LEU A 15 -30.31 15.75 -17.17
N LEU A 16 -29.08 16.22 -17.39
CA LEU A 16 -28.78 17.42 -18.18
C LEU A 16 -29.29 17.28 -19.63
N CYS A 17 -29.03 16.14 -20.27
CA CYS A 17 -29.54 15.86 -21.61
C CYS A 17 -31.07 15.89 -21.66
N PHE A 18 -31.72 15.30 -20.67
CA PHE A 18 -33.18 15.32 -20.57
C PHE A 18 -33.72 16.74 -20.37
N THR A 19 -33.15 17.52 -19.46
CA THR A 19 -33.52 18.93 -19.22
C THR A 19 -33.32 19.79 -20.48
N ASN A 20 -32.24 19.58 -21.23
CA ASN A 20 -32.02 20.29 -22.51
C ASN A 20 -33.12 19.97 -23.53
N LYS A 21 -33.51 18.69 -23.69
CA LYS A 21 -34.61 18.32 -24.58
C LYS A 21 -35.94 18.95 -24.16
N GLN A 22 -36.21 19.02 -22.86
CA GLN A 22 -37.40 19.70 -22.35
C GLN A 22 -37.37 21.20 -22.65
N LEU A 23 -36.22 21.86 -22.51
CA LEU A 23 -36.04 23.27 -22.86
C LEU A 23 -36.29 23.50 -24.35
N GLU A 24 -35.68 22.72 -25.23
CA GLU A 24 -35.87 22.81 -26.70
C GLU A 24 -37.35 22.66 -27.08
N THR A 25 -38.01 21.60 -26.57
CA THR A 25 -39.44 21.35 -26.82
C THR A 25 -40.31 22.54 -26.36
N LEU A 26 -39.94 23.16 -25.24
CA LEU A 26 -40.72 24.23 -24.65
C LEU A 26 -40.47 25.57 -25.36
N GLU A 27 -39.26 25.79 -25.87
CA GLU A 27 -38.93 26.90 -26.77
C GLU A 27 -39.71 26.80 -28.08
N GLU A 28 -39.74 25.62 -28.71
CA GLU A 28 -40.53 25.37 -29.93
C GLU A 28 -42.02 25.65 -29.70
N LYS A 29 -42.58 25.20 -28.58
CA LYS A 29 -43.99 25.47 -28.21
C LYS A 29 -44.26 26.95 -28.03
N ILE A 30 -43.37 27.68 -27.36
CA ILE A 30 -43.51 29.13 -27.17
C ILE A 30 -43.47 29.83 -28.54
N THR A 31 -42.52 29.49 -29.40
CA THR A 31 -42.40 30.07 -30.75
C THR A 31 -43.64 29.78 -31.60
N LEU A 32 -44.16 28.56 -31.57
CA LEU A 32 -45.39 28.19 -32.28
C LEU A 32 -46.60 28.97 -31.76
N ASN A 33 -46.77 29.07 -30.44
CA ASN A 33 -47.85 29.84 -29.83
C ASN A 33 -47.74 31.33 -30.18
N GLN A 34 -46.52 31.90 -30.21
CA GLN A 34 -46.27 33.28 -30.61
C GLN A 34 -46.64 33.52 -32.09
N ALA A 35 -46.31 32.60 -32.99
CA ALA A 35 -46.73 32.69 -34.39
C ALA A 35 -48.26 32.61 -34.53
N THR A 36 -48.90 31.73 -33.74
CA THR A 36 -50.35 31.52 -33.77
C THR A 36 -51.13 32.75 -33.28
N LEU A 37 -50.56 33.58 -32.39
CA LEU A 37 -51.20 34.82 -31.94
C LEU A 37 -51.57 35.77 -33.08
N GLN A 38 -50.79 35.80 -34.16
CA GLN A 38 -50.97 36.76 -35.25
C GLN A 38 -52.18 36.48 -36.13
N VAL A 39 -52.75 35.27 -36.06
CA VAL A 39 -53.78 34.76 -36.98
C VAL A 39 -55.10 34.38 -36.28
N LYS A 40 -55.24 34.66 -34.98
CA LYS A 40 -56.41 34.28 -34.16
C LYS A 40 -57.23 35.49 -33.72
N ASP A 41 -58.49 35.25 -33.37
CA ASP A 41 -59.36 36.28 -32.78
C ASP A 41 -58.90 36.71 -31.37
N PHE A 42 -59.42 37.83 -30.88
CA PHE A 42 -59.00 38.42 -29.60
C PHE A 42 -59.19 37.48 -28.39
N LYS A 43 -60.26 36.67 -28.39
CA LYS A 43 -60.58 35.76 -27.27
C LYS A 43 -59.59 34.59 -27.22
N GLU A 44 -59.26 34.02 -28.37
CA GLU A 44 -58.26 32.96 -28.50
C GLU A 44 -56.84 33.50 -28.27
N GLN A 45 -56.54 34.72 -28.72
CA GLN A 45 -55.26 35.37 -28.42
C GLN A 45 -55.03 35.49 -26.90
N THR A 46 -56.06 35.82 -26.13
CA THR A 46 -55.94 35.96 -24.67
C THR A 46 -55.56 34.63 -24.01
N LYS A 47 -56.17 33.52 -24.45
CA LYS A 47 -55.82 32.17 -23.96
C LYS A 47 -54.39 31.79 -24.33
N ILE A 48 -54.00 32.02 -25.58
CA ILE A 48 -52.65 31.71 -26.06
C ILE A 48 -51.59 32.52 -25.30
N ARG A 49 -51.84 33.80 -25.01
CA ARG A 49 -50.95 34.62 -24.18
C ARG A 49 -50.78 34.05 -22.77
N ALA A 50 -51.85 33.60 -22.13
CA ALA A 50 -51.76 32.95 -20.82
C ALA A 50 -50.91 31.68 -20.88
N THR A 51 -51.07 30.85 -21.92
CA THR A 51 -50.23 29.67 -22.14
C THR A 51 -48.76 30.03 -22.34
N ILE A 52 -48.45 31.06 -23.15
CA ILE A 52 -47.07 31.52 -23.37
C ILE A 52 -46.43 31.96 -22.06
N ILE A 53 -47.13 32.73 -21.22
CA ILE A 53 -46.62 33.17 -19.91
C ILE A 53 -46.31 31.96 -19.03
N GLN A 54 -47.25 31.01 -18.94
CA GLN A 54 -47.06 29.80 -18.15
C GLN A 54 -45.87 28.96 -18.65
N ASP A 55 -45.69 28.84 -19.96
CA ASP A 55 -44.56 28.12 -20.53
C ASP A 55 -43.25 28.88 -20.30
N GLN A 56 -43.21 30.21 -20.43
CA GLN A 56 -42.04 31.01 -20.08
C GLN A 56 -41.61 30.83 -18.61
N GLU A 57 -42.57 30.76 -17.68
CA GLU A 57 -42.27 30.44 -16.28
C GLU A 57 -41.66 29.04 -16.11
N LYS A 58 -42.18 28.03 -16.82
CA LYS A 58 -41.59 26.67 -16.82
C LYS A 58 -40.19 26.67 -17.42
N LYS A 59 -39.97 27.43 -18.50
CA LYS A 59 -38.64 27.60 -19.11
C LYS A 59 -37.64 28.12 -18.08
N GLN A 60 -38.01 29.16 -17.34
CA GLN A 60 -37.13 29.75 -16.33
C GLN A 60 -36.78 28.77 -15.20
N LYS A 61 -37.75 27.94 -14.78
CA LYS A 61 -37.50 26.86 -13.82
C LYS A 61 -36.50 25.84 -14.35
N LEU A 62 -36.70 25.35 -15.58
CA LEU A 62 -35.79 24.40 -16.22
C LEU A 62 -34.38 24.97 -16.43
N VAL A 63 -34.23 26.26 -16.74
CA VAL A 63 -32.92 26.93 -16.83
C VAL A 63 -32.22 26.95 -15.47
N THR A 64 -32.97 27.18 -14.39
CA THR A 64 -32.44 27.16 -13.02
C THR A 64 -31.98 25.75 -12.65
N GLU A 65 -32.80 24.73 -12.93
CA GLU A 65 -32.45 23.32 -12.73
C GLU A 65 -31.21 22.91 -13.53
N LYS A 66 -31.12 23.29 -14.81
CA LYS A 66 -29.94 23.08 -15.65
C LYS A 66 -28.67 23.67 -15.03
N THR A 67 -28.77 24.88 -14.49
CA THR A 67 -27.64 25.55 -13.84
C THR A 67 -27.17 24.79 -12.60
N LEU A 68 -28.10 24.29 -11.79
CA LEU A 68 -27.79 23.44 -10.64
C LEU A 68 -27.14 22.12 -11.06
N ILE A 69 -27.63 21.47 -12.11
CA ILE A 69 -27.05 20.23 -12.63
C ILE A 69 -25.60 20.45 -13.07
N LEU A 70 -25.32 21.53 -13.82
CA LEU A 70 -23.97 21.88 -14.25
C LEU A 70 -23.04 22.12 -13.06
N LEU A 71 -23.51 22.81 -12.02
CA LEU A 71 -22.72 23.06 -10.81
C LEU A 71 -22.42 21.76 -10.05
N ILE A 72 -23.35 20.82 -10.01
CA ILE A 72 -23.13 19.50 -9.42
C ILE A 72 -22.07 18.73 -10.22
N LEU A 73 -22.15 18.73 -11.55
CA LEU A 73 -21.17 18.06 -12.41
C LEU A 73 -19.76 18.63 -12.22
N ASP A 74 -19.63 19.96 -12.15
CA ASP A 74 -18.35 20.64 -11.90
C ASP A 74 -17.78 20.29 -10.51
N THR A 75 -18.64 20.27 -9.49
CA THR A 75 -18.25 19.86 -8.13
C THR A 75 -17.78 18.40 -8.10
N LEU A 76 -18.49 17.49 -8.77
CA LEU A 76 -18.10 16.08 -8.86
C LEU A 76 -16.74 15.92 -9.56
N SER A 77 -16.49 16.67 -10.63
CA SER A 77 -15.20 16.69 -11.35
C SER A 77 -14.06 17.18 -10.45
N THR A 78 -14.29 18.27 -9.72
CA THR A 78 -13.30 18.85 -8.79
C THR A 78 -12.96 17.86 -7.68
N VAL A 79 -13.97 17.26 -7.04
CA VAL A 79 -13.77 16.27 -5.97
C VAL A 79 -13.05 15.03 -6.49
N SER A 80 -13.40 14.53 -7.68
CA SER A 80 -12.71 13.40 -8.31
C SER A 80 -11.22 13.71 -8.56
N THR A 81 -10.91 14.91 -9.07
CA THR A 81 -9.53 15.34 -9.30
C THR A 81 -8.73 15.41 -8.00
N LEU A 82 -9.31 15.99 -6.94
CA LEU A 82 -8.68 16.07 -5.62
C LEU A 82 -8.40 14.68 -5.04
N MET A 83 -9.39 13.78 -5.07
CA MET A 83 -9.21 12.41 -4.59
C MET A 83 -8.13 11.66 -5.36
N ASN A 84 -8.06 11.81 -6.68
CA ASN A 84 -7.04 11.17 -7.50
C ASN A 84 -5.63 11.70 -7.16
N ASN A 85 -5.49 13.01 -6.93
CA ASN A 85 -4.22 13.60 -6.53
C ASN A 85 -3.75 13.08 -5.15
N GLU A 86 -4.64 13.00 -4.17
CA GLU A 86 -4.32 12.42 -2.87
C GLU A 86 -3.96 10.93 -2.99
N SER A 87 -4.74 10.16 -3.76
CA SER A 87 -4.45 8.75 -4.04
C SER A 87 -3.05 8.56 -4.64
N LYS A 88 -2.64 9.41 -5.58
CA LYS A 88 -1.29 9.39 -6.16
C LYS A 88 -0.20 9.66 -5.13
N LYS A 89 -0.37 10.65 -4.26
CA LYS A 89 0.58 10.96 -3.17
C LYS A 89 0.74 9.77 -2.23
N TRP A 90 -0.38 9.19 -1.77
CA TRP A 90 -0.36 8.02 -0.91
C TRP A 90 0.25 6.80 -1.61
N SER A 91 -0.08 6.55 -2.87
CA SER A 91 0.52 5.48 -3.65
C SER A 91 2.04 5.62 -3.74
N TYR A 92 2.54 6.83 -3.98
CA TYR A 92 3.98 7.11 -4.00
C TYR A 92 4.63 6.85 -2.63
N PHE A 93 4.03 7.36 -1.55
CA PHE A 93 4.49 7.13 -0.19
C PHE A 93 4.53 5.64 0.14
N PHE A 94 3.44 4.89 -0.04
CA PHE A 94 3.37 3.46 0.27
C PHE A 94 4.36 2.64 -0.57
N LYS A 95 4.54 2.96 -1.86
CA LYS A 95 5.56 2.31 -2.69
C LYS A 95 6.98 2.55 -2.16
N SER A 96 7.26 3.77 -1.73
CA SER A 96 8.58 4.13 -1.16
C SER A 96 8.81 3.43 0.18
N SER A 97 7.82 3.48 1.07
CA SER A 97 7.86 2.82 2.38
C SER A 97 7.97 1.30 2.25
N SER A 98 7.27 0.68 1.30
CA SER A 98 7.37 -0.76 1.04
C SER A 98 8.76 -1.18 0.56
N LYS A 99 9.39 -0.39 -0.33
CA LYS A 99 10.77 -0.63 -0.76
C LYS A 99 11.74 -0.52 0.41
N GLU A 100 11.56 0.49 1.26
CA GLU A 100 12.43 0.68 2.42
C GLU A 100 12.26 -0.46 3.43
N LEU A 101 11.02 -0.86 3.73
CA LEU A 101 10.73 -2.02 4.58
C LEU A 101 11.41 -3.29 4.06
N THR A 102 11.37 -3.52 2.74
CA THR A 102 12.02 -4.67 2.11
C THR A 102 13.54 -4.65 2.32
N LYS A 103 14.18 -3.48 2.25
CA LYS A 103 15.62 -3.35 2.54
C LYS A 103 15.92 -3.66 4.00
N GLN A 104 15.12 -3.12 4.92
CA GLN A 104 15.29 -3.36 6.36
C GLN A 104 15.10 -4.83 6.72
N GLN A 105 14.13 -5.52 6.11
CA GLN A 105 13.94 -6.96 6.28
C GLN A 105 15.14 -7.77 5.78
N LYS A 106 15.71 -7.45 4.62
CA LYS A 106 16.93 -8.12 4.11
C LYS A 106 18.13 -7.89 5.02
N LEU A 107 18.28 -6.68 5.54
CA LEU A 107 19.35 -6.36 6.47
C LEU A 107 19.21 -7.15 7.77
N LEU A 108 18.01 -7.20 8.34
CA LEU A 108 17.71 -8.00 9.53
C LEU A 108 18.05 -9.48 9.30
N GLN A 109 17.60 -10.06 8.17
CA GLN A 109 17.93 -11.44 7.82
C GLN A 109 19.45 -11.67 7.76
N THR A 110 20.19 -10.72 7.20
CA THR A 110 21.66 -10.79 7.12
C THR A 110 22.31 -10.80 8.50
N TYR A 111 21.78 -10.01 9.44
CA TYR A 111 22.24 -10.00 10.83
C TYR A 111 21.92 -11.31 11.54
N GLU A 112 20.69 -11.82 11.40
CA GLU A 112 20.26 -13.10 12.00
C GLU A 112 21.11 -14.28 11.49
N ASP A 113 21.39 -14.33 10.19
CA ASP A 113 22.25 -15.35 9.58
C ASP A 113 23.69 -15.26 10.12
N SER A 114 24.22 -14.04 10.23
CA SER A 114 25.58 -13.81 10.74
C SER A 114 25.72 -14.20 12.21
N TYR A 115 24.73 -13.86 13.03
CA TYR A 115 24.66 -14.26 14.43
C TYR A 115 24.60 -15.79 14.58
N THR A 116 23.78 -16.45 13.77
CA THR A 116 23.65 -17.91 13.77
C THR A 116 24.98 -18.59 13.37
N LYS A 117 25.68 -18.06 12.36
CA LYS A 117 27.02 -18.57 12.00
C LYS A 117 28.03 -18.38 13.11
N LEU A 118 28.01 -17.23 13.78
CA LEU A 118 28.93 -16.93 14.89
C LEU A 118 28.68 -17.87 16.07
N SER A 119 27.42 -18.08 16.45
CA SER A 119 27.05 -18.97 17.55
C SER A 119 27.46 -20.42 17.26
N GLN A 120 27.21 -20.92 16.06
CA GLN A 120 27.68 -22.24 15.60
C GLN A 120 29.21 -22.36 15.68
N LYS A 121 29.95 -21.37 15.16
CA LYS A 121 31.42 -21.36 15.20
C LYS A 121 31.94 -21.33 16.64
N LEU A 122 31.28 -20.59 17.53
CA LEU A 122 31.62 -20.56 18.95
C LEU A 122 31.40 -21.92 19.62
N HIS A 123 30.28 -22.60 19.33
CA HIS A 123 30.00 -23.95 19.84
C HIS A 123 31.04 -24.96 19.38
N ILE A 124 31.41 -24.95 18.09
CA ILE A 124 32.46 -25.82 17.55
C ILE A 124 33.81 -25.53 18.22
N THR A 125 34.18 -24.25 18.35
CA THR A 125 35.45 -23.85 18.97
C THR A 125 35.53 -24.27 20.43
N LYS A 126 34.45 -24.08 21.20
CA LYS A 126 34.35 -24.54 22.60
C LYS A 126 34.47 -26.05 22.70
N SER A 127 33.76 -26.80 21.85
CA SER A 127 33.82 -28.27 21.81
C SER A 127 35.25 -28.76 21.53
N ASN A 128 35.90 -28.21 20.49
CA ASN A 128 37.28 -28.54 20.14
C ASN A 128 38.25 -28.20 21.28
N HIS A 129 38.07 -27.05 21.95
CA HIS A 129 38.89 -26.67 23.08
C HIS A 129 38.73 -27.65 24.25
N THR A 130 37.51 -28.05 24.58
CA THR A 130 37.23 -29.06 25.62
C THR A 130 37.86 -30.40 25.27
N GLN A 131 37.75 -30.85 24.02
CA GLN A 131 38.36 -32.10 23.57
C GLN A 131 39.90 -32.04 23.66
N ASN A 132 40.50 -30.91 23.31
CA ASN A 132 41.95 -30.72 23.37
C ASN A 132 42.46 -30.59 24.83
N GLN A 133 41.70 -29.95 25.72
CA GLN A 133 42.00 -29.97 27.15
C GLN A 133 41.94 -31.39 27.73
N ASN A 134 40.90 -32.15 27.38
CA ASN A 134 40.76 -33.53 27.83
C ASN A 134 41.90 -34.42 27.33
N SER A 135 42.33 -34.26 26.07
CA SER A 135 43.46 -35.02 25.50
C SER A 135 44.79 -34.67 26.16
N LEU A 136 45.04 -33.38 26.45
CA LEU A 136 46.21 -32.94 27.20
C LEU A 136 46.21 -33.48 28.63
N GLN A 137 45.07 -33.45 29.32
CA GLN A 137 44.94 -34.03 30.66
C GLN A 137 45.16 -35.56 30.64
N THR A 138 44.70 -36.27 29.62
CA THR A 138 44.97 -37.72 29.49
C THR A 138 46.46 -37.98 29.23
N ARG A 139 47.11 -37.22 28.36
CA ARG A 139 48.56 -37.34 28.13
C ARG A 139 49.37 -37.06 29.39
N LEU A 140 49.03 -36.00 30.15
CA LEU A 140 49.65 -35.68 31.44
C LEU A 140 49.48 -36.80 32.48
N LYS A 141 48.33 -37.48 32.49
CA LYS A 141 48.11 -38.65 33.35
C LYS A 141 48.90 -39.89 32.90
N GLN A 142 49.18 -40.02 31.60
CA GLN A 142 49.97 -41.13 31.02
C GLN A 142 51.49 -40.92 31.11
N THR A 143 51.98 -39.70 31.29
CA THR A 143 53.42 -39.41 31.50
C THR A 143 53.82 -39.47 32.98
N LYS A 144 52.89 -39.28 33.92
CA LYS A 144 53.16 -39.46 35.37
C LYS A 144 53.63 -40.87 35.81
N PRO A 145 53.26 -42.00 35.19
CA PRO A 145 53.82 -43.31 35.53
C PRO A 145 55.26 -43.49 35.02
N ALA A 146 55.70 -42.68 34.06
CA ALA A 146 57.04 -42.78 33.47
C ALA A 146 58.14 -42.23 34.41
N GLU A 147 57.83 -41.24 35.26
CA GLU A 147 58.77 -40.72 36.26
C GLU A 147 59.01 -41.71 37.42
N GLY A 148 57.97 -42.46 37.81
CA GLY A 148 58.08 -43.52 38.81
C GLY A 148 58.89 -44.72 38.32
N SER A 149 58.79 -45.06 37.03
CA SER A 149 59.50 -46.19 36.41
C SER A 149 60.94 -45.86 36.00
N LEU A 150 61.26 -44.60 35.64
CA LEU A 150 62.64 -44.13 35.50
C LEU A 150 63.41 -44.14 36.83
N SER A 151 62.73 -43.83 37.94
CA SER A 151 63.32 -43.89 39.28
C SER A 151 63.59 -45.33 39.76
N THR A 152 62.84 -46.32 39.27
CA THR A 152 63.11 -47.74 39.56
C THR A 152 64.21 -48.33 38.67
N ALA A 153 64.27 -47.93 37.39
CA ALA A 153 65.32 -48.38 36.47
C ALA A 153 66.72 -47.84 36.85
N LEU A 154 66.81 -46.61 37.35
CA LEU A 154 68.07 -46.03 37.85
C LEU A 154 68.57 -46.70 39.14
N ASN A 155 67.66 -47.18 40.01
CA ASN A 155 68.05 -47.89 41.23
C ASN A 155 68.40 -49.37 40.99
N LEU A 156 67.82 -50.02 39.98
CA LEU A 156 68.24 -51.37 39.59
C LEU A 156 69.64 -51.42 38.98
N HIS A 157 70.08 -50.34 38.32
CA HIS A 157 71.41 -50.29 37.70
C HIS A 157 72.54 -50.02 38.72
N LYS A 158 72.26 -49.43 39.88
CA LYS A 158 73.23 -49.28 40.99
C LYS A 158 73.35 -50.52 41.87
N SER A 159 72.28 -51.33 42.01
CA SER A 159 72.33 -52.53 42.85
C SER A 159 73.09 -53.72 42.23
N LYS A 160 73.39 -53.71 40.92
CA LYS A 160 74.16 -54.78 40.27
C LYS A 160 75.67 -54.55 40.18
N ILE A 161 76.17 -53.38 40.59
CA ILE A 161 77.62 -53.07 40.57
C ILE A 161 78.30 -53.40 41.91
N SER A 162 77.56 -53.63 43.00
CA SER A 162 78.13 -53.90 44.34
C SER A 162 78.31 -55.39 44.70
N GLN A 163 78.25 -56.33 43.74
CA GLN A 163 78.48 -57.76 44.01
C GLN A 163 79.51 -58.45 43.09
N GLN A 164 80.28 -57.71 42.29
CA GLN A 164 81.48 -58.24 41.64
C GLN A 164 82.61 -57.22 41.62
N ARG A 165 83.31 -57.10 42.76
CA ARG A 165 84.78 -57.10 42.91
C ARG A 165 85.17 -56.54 44.26
#